data_AF-A0A810MX53-F1
#
_entry.id   AF-A0A810MX53-F1
#
_cell.length_a   1.000
_cell.length_b   1.000
_cell.length_c   1.000
_cell.angle_alpha   90.00
_cell.angle_beta   90.00
_cell.angle_gamma   90.00
#
_symmetry.space_group_name_H-M   'P 1'
#
loop_
_entity.id
_entity.type
_entity.pdbx_description
1 polymer ?
#
loop_
_entity_poly.entity_id
_entity_poly.type
_entity_poly.pdbx_seq_one_letter_code
_entity_poly.pdbx_strand_id
1 'polypeptide(L)'
;MPSNATLVFEKLEQDVNALLTLHTGCGSPGRPKGDNRPLLRSALVVLVTAWENYVEQVLSEATDHVIPTIAADPTLLSPFLREAVANKAEKSVWAVIGDGWLDVARKRLNHEIGTFNNAASRQVNDLTRKVLGIESILDAVNWQQYDAMKAQAELTALVNDIRGEIVHRGTTPSSLHLAGVKSWQSFMNNLVRCFDEALAEAVAMRYGSRPW
;
A
#
# COMPACT_ATOMS: atom_id res chain seq x y z
N MET A 1 -11.95 -13.78 3.06
CA MET A 1 -11.00 -13.75 4.22
C MET A 1 -10.18 -12.47 4.07
N PRO A 2 -9.34 -12.01 5.02
CA PRO A 2 -8.38 -10.94 4.71
C PRO A 2 -7.23 -11.49 3.86
N SER A 3 -6.54 -10.63 3.10
CA SER A 3 -5.28 -11.00 2.44
C SER A 3 -4.21 -11.42 3.45
N ASN A 4 -3.19 -12.15 2.98
CA ASN A 4 -2.03 -12.43 3.83
C ASN A 4 -1.23 -11.13 4.11
N ALA A 5 -1.25 -10.17 3.18
CA ALA A 5 -0.72 -8.83 3.38
C ALA A 5 -1.35 -8.10 4.58
N THR A 6 -2.67 -8.22 4.80
CA THR A 6 -3.33 -7.69 6.02
C THR A 6 -2.75 -8.30 7.30
N LEU A 7 -2.52 -9.63 7.31
CA LEU A 7 -1.93 -10.30 8.48
C LEU A 7 -0.48 -9.85 8.75
N VAL A 8 0.28 -9.52 7.69
CA VAL A 8 1.63 -8.96 7.84
C VAL A 8 1.58 -7.53 8.36
N PHE A 9 0.64 -6.71 7.88
CA PHE A 9 0.39 -5.37 8.40
C PHE A 9 0.09 -5.38 9.89
N GLU A 10 -0.82 -6.26 10.35
CA GLU A 10 -1.19 -6.41 11.76
C GLU A 10 0.01 -6.75 12.67
N LYS A 11 1.00 -7.51 12.15
CA LYS A 11 2.24 -7.79 12.90
C LYS A 11 3.10 -6.55 13.08
N LEU A 12 3.29 -5.75 12.02
CA LEU A 12 4.03 -4.49 12.12
C LEU A 12 3.29 -3.47 12.99
N GLU A 13 1.96 -3.53 13.02
CA GLU A 13 1.15 -2.73 13.93
C GLU A 13 1.41 -3.10 15.41
N GLN A 14 1.69 -4.37 15.72
CA GLN A 14 2.09 -4.77 17.07
C GLN A 14 3.42 -4.13 17.49
N ASP A 15 4.37 -3.95 16.57
CA ASP A 15 5.61 -3.22 16.83
C ASP A 15 5.34 -1.73 17.11
N VAL A 16 4.42 -1.11 16.36
CA VAL A 16 3.94 0.25 16.64
C VAL A 16 3.36 0.32 18.07
N ASN A 17 2.51 -0.62 18.45
CA ASN A 17 1.93 -0.70 19.79
C ASN A 17 3.00 -0.86 20.89
N ALA A 18 4.03 -1.67 20.64
CA ALA A 18 5.15 -1.82 21.57
C ALA A 18 5.91 -0.49 21.76
N LEU A 19 6.18 0.25 20.68
CA LEU A 19 6.82 1.57 20.73
C LEU A 19 5.97 2.59 21.49
N LEU A 20 4.65 2.62 21.27
CA LEU A 20 3.74 3.50 21.99
C LEU A 20 3.63 3.15 23.47
N THR A 21 3.69 1.86 23.82
CA THR A 21 3.72 1.40 25.22
C THR A 21 5.00 1.85 25.91
N LEU A 22 6.16 1.65 25.27
CA LEU A 22 7.45 2.12 25.79
C LEU A 22 7.50 3.65 25.92
N HIS A 23 6.86 4.39 25.01
CA HIS A 23 6.74 5.84 25.09
C HIS A 23 6.05 6.30 26.39
N THR A 24 5.10 5.52 26.92
CA THR A 24 4.41 5.89 28.17
C THR A 24 5.29 5.72 29.42
N GLY A 25 6.19 4.72 29.46
CA GLY A 25 7.29 4.57 30.44
C GLY A 25 6.95 4.77 31.93
N CYS A 26 7.98 4.86 32.79
CA CYS A 26 7.88 5.06 34.26
C CYS A 26 7.38 6.46 34.68
N GLY A 27 6.67 7.18 33.81
CA GLY A 27 6.09 8.50 34.06
C GLY A 27 4.61 8.41 34.41
N SER A 28 4.02 9.53 34.83
CA SER A 28 2.56 9.62 34.99
C SER A 28 1.91 9.91 33.62
N PRO A 29 0.64 9.52 33.40
CA PRO A 29 -0.11 9.92 32.21
C PRO A 29 0.02 11.43 31.93
N GLY A 30 0.45 11.80 30.73
CA GLY A 30 0.69 13.20 30.34
C GLY A 30 2.04 13.79 30.75
N ARG A 31 2.89 13.05 31.49
CA ARG A 31 4.23 13.50 31.90
C ARG A 31 5.25 12.35 31.86
N PRO A 32 5.63 11.86 30.67
CA PRO A 32 6.70 10.88 30.53
C PRO A 32 8.01 11.44 31.11
N LYS A 33 8.83 10.58 31.72
CA LYS A 33 10.19 10.95 32.14
C LYS A 33 11.10 10.96 30.90
N GLY A 34 11.70 12.10 30.58
CA GLY A 34 12.66 12.25 29.47
C GLY A 34 12.04 12.70 28.15
N ASP A 35 12.89 12.85 27.11
CA ASP A 35 12.43 13.13 25.75
C ASP A 35 12.09 11.82 25.02
N ASN A 36 10.80 11.45 25.04
CA ASN A 36 10.32 10.25 24.37
C ASN A 36 9.87 10.51 22.91
N ARG A 37 10.08 11.73 22.37
CA ARG A 37 9.74 12.05 20.97
C ARG A 37 10.39 11.11 19.93
N PRO A 38 11.61 10.58 20.12
CA PRO A 38 12.16 9.58 19.21
C PRO A 38 11.27 8.35 19.05
N LEU A 39 10.64 7.87 20.14
CA LEU A 39 9.74 6.72 20.08
C LEU A 39 8.47 7.00 19.27
N LEU A 40 7.92 8.22 19.35
CA LEU A 40 6.78 8.62 18.50
C LEU A 40 7.18 8.73 17.04
N ARG A 41 8.37 9.25 16.74
CA ARG A 41 8.90 9.31 15.37
C ARG A 41 9.08 7.91 14.80
N SER A 42 9.70 7.00 15.56
CA SER A 42 9.87 5.60 15.17
C SER A 42 8.52 4.92 14.96
N ALA A 43 7.55 5.10 15.86
CA ALA A 43 6.23 4.50 15.73
C ALA A 43 5.51 4.96 14.45
N LEU A 44 5.59 6.25 14.11
CA LEU A 44 5.00 6.76 12.88
C LEU A 44 5.70 6.23 11.62
N VAL A 45 7.04 6.18 11.62
CA VAL A 45 7.81 5.66 10.49
C VAL A 45 7.48 4.17 10.27
N VAL A 46 7.43 3.37 11.33
CA VAL A 46 7.05 1.95 11.25
C VAL A 46 5.61 1.80 10.74
N LEU A 47 4.67 2.64 11.19
CA LEU A 47 3.28 2.61 10.71
C LEU A 47 3.17 2.90 9.21
N VAL A 48 3.89 3.92 8.70
CA VAL A 48 3.87 4.24 7.26
C VAL A 48 4.59 3.16 6.45
N THR A 49 5.69 2.61 6.95
CA THR A 49 6.37 1.46 6.32
C THR A 49 5.48 0.21 6.30
N ALA A 50 4.66 -0.01 7.33
CA ALA A 50 3.69 -1.10 7.34
C ALA A 50 2.66 -0.95 6.21
N TRP A 51 2.18 0.28 5.97
CA TRP A 51 1.29 0.58 4.84
C TRP A 51 1.97 0.40 3.47
N GLU A 52 3.21 0.90 3.30
CA GLU A 52 3.99 0.71 2.07
C GLU A 52 4.15 -0.78 1.74
N ASN A 53 4.61 -1.56 2.72
CA ASN A 53 4.78 -3.00 2.59
C ASN A 53 3.44 -3.73 2.36
N TYR A 54 2.35 -3.30 3.01
CA TYR A 54 1.02 -3.84 2.76
C TYR A 54 0.60 -3.69 1.29
N VAL A 55 0.75 -2.48 0.72
CA VAL A 55 0.37 -2.22 -0.68
C VAL A 55 1.18 -3.08 -1.65
N GLU A 56 2.50 -3.23 -1.43
CA GLU A 56 3.33 -4.08 -2.27
C GLU A 56 2.88 -5.55 -2.22
N GLN A 57 2.66 -6.08 -1.02
CA GLN A 57 2.29 -7.48 -0.82
C GLN A 57 0.89 -7.77 -1.34
N VAL A 58 -0.10 -6.92 -1.05
CA VAL A 58 -1.49 -7.15 -1.46
C VAL A 58 -1.64 -7.09 -2.98
N LEU A 59 -0.89 -6.21 -3.65
CA LEU A 59 -0.87 -6.17 -5.11
C LEU A 59 -0.11 -7.36 -5.69
N SER A 60 0.97 -7.82 -5.05
CA SER A 60 1.64 -9.07 -5.46
C SER A 60 0.68 -10.25 -5.39
N GLU A 61 -0.01 -10.43 -4.26
CA GLU A 61 -1.01 -11.50 -4.04
C GLU A 61 -2.12 -11.44 -5.10
N ALA A 62 -2.70 -10.25 -5.32
CA ALA A 62 -3.74 -10.07 -6.33
C ALA A 62 -3.22 -10.37 -7.75
N THR A 63 -2.00 -9.96 -8.08
CA THR A 63 -1.43 -10.21 -9.41
C THR A 63 -1.11 -11.69 -9.63
N ASP A 64 -0.55 -12.38 -8.65
CA ASP A 64 -0.28 -13.81 -8.72
C ASP A 64 -1.56 -14.61 -8.94
N HIS A 65 -2.65 -14.21 -8.29
CA HIS A 65 -3.98 -14.79 -8.47
C HIS A 65 -4.53 -14.64 -9.90
N VAL A 66 -4.39 -13.46 -10.51
CA VAL A 66 -5.02 -13.19 -11.81
C VAL A 66 -4.21 -13.65 -13.01
N ILE A 67 -2.92 -14.01 -12.84
CA ILE A 67 -2.08 -14.38 -13.98
C ILE A 67 -2.60 -15.59 -14.77
N PRO A 68 -3.07 -16.70 -14.16
CA PRO A 68 -3.66 -17.79 -14.92
C PRO A 68 -4.83 -17.33 -15.81
N THR A 69 -5.68 -16.44 -15.28
CA THR A 69 -6.78 -15.84 -16.04
C THR A 69 -6.28 -14.96 -17.19
N ILE A 70 -5.25 -14.13 -16.95
CA ILE A 70 -4.62 -13.30 -17.99
C ILE A 70 -3.93 -14.15 -19.06
N ALA A 71 -3.32 -15.28 -18.68
CA ALA A 71 -2.69 -16.19 -19.63
C ALA A 71 -3.73 -16.82 -20.58
N ALA A 72 -4.93 -17.11 -20.07
CA ALA A 72 -6.04 -17.61 -20.87
C ALA A 72 -6.70 -16.51 -21.73
N ASP A 73 -6.73 -15.26 -21.25
CA ASP A 73 -7.23 -14.09 -21.99
C ASP A 73 -6.27 -12.89 -21.88
N PRO A 74 -5.31 -12.75 -22.82
CA PRO A 74 -4.35 -11.65 -22.82
C PRO A 74 -4.98 -10.25 -22.96
N THR A 75 -6.25 -10.15 -23.35
CA THR A 75 -6.94 -8.85 -23.43
C THR A 75 -7.19 -8.24 -22.06
N LEU A 76 -7.12 -9.04 -20.99
CA LEU A 76 -7.26 -8.59 -19.60
C LEU A 76 -6.02 -7.88 -19.06
N LEU A 77 -4.87 -8.04 -19.74
CA LEU A 77 -3.62 -7.37 -19.37
C LEU A 77 -3.83 -5.85 -19.32
N SER A 78 -3.24 -5.15 -18.36
CA SER A 78 -3.39 -3.69 -18.28
C SER A 78 -2.78 -3.00 -19.52
N PRO A 79 -3.26 -1.80 -19.90
CA PRO A 79 -2.67 -1.06 -21.01
C PRO A 79 -1.16 -0.83 -20.85
N PHE A 80 -0.73 -0.54 -19.62
CA PHE A 80 0.67 -0.34 -19.27
C PHE A 80 1.54 -1.57 -19.53
N LEU A 81 1.07 -2.76 -19.11
CA LEU A 81 1.80 -4.00 -19.33
C LEU A 81 1.76 -4.44 -20.80
N ARG A 82 0.66 -4.19 -21.51
CA ARG A 82 0.58 -4.39 -22.97
C ARG A 82 1.63 -3.56 -23.71
N GLU A 83 1.78 -2.29 -23.34
CA GLU A 83 2.80 -1.41 -23.91
C GLU A 83 4.22 -1.94 -23.62
N ALA A 84 4.48 -2.44 -22.40
CA ALA A 84 5.77 -3.05 -22.07
C ALA A 84 6.08 -4.29 -22.93
N VAL A 85 5.07 -5.12 -23.22
CA VAL A 85 5.20 -6.26 -24.12
C VAL A 85 5.43 -5.80 -25.56
N ALA A 86 4.66 -4.83 -26.06
CA ALA A 86 4.82 -4.28 -27.40
C ALA A 86 6.22 -3.70 -27.63
N ASN A 87 6.70 -2.88 -26.70
CA ASN A 87 8.05 -2.31 -26.71
C ASN A 87 9.15 -3.38 -26.70
N LYS A 88 8.90 -4.55 -26.08
CA LYS A 88 9.83 -5.67 -26.10
C LYS A 88 9.79 -6.39 -27.46
N ALA A 89 8.61 -6.55 -28.04
CA ALA A 89 8.41 -7.18 -29.35
C ALA A 89 9.14 -6.41 -30.47
N GLU A 90 9.12 -5.08 -30.43
CA GLU A 90 9.85 -4.22 -31.40
C GLU A 90 11.36 -4.50 -31.40
N LYS A 91 11.92 -4.81 -30.23
CA LYS A 91 13.35 -5.09 -30.07
C LYS A 91 13.69 -6.55 -30.34
N SER A 92 12.77 -7.46 -30.03
CA SER A 92 12.97 -8.90 -30.17
C SER A 92 11.62 -9.62 -30.19
N VAL A 93 11.15 -9.94 -31.40
CA VAL A 93 9.89 -10.69 -31.59
C VAL A 93 9.95 -12.07 -30.93
N TRP A 94 11.11 -12.74 -31.00
CA TRP A 94 11.32 -14.05 -30.36
C TRP A 94 11.15 -14.03 -28.84
N ALA A 95 11.33 -12.88 -28.18
CA ALA A 95 11.18 -12.76 -26.74
C ALA A 95 9.72 -12.75 -26.27
N VAL A 96 8.75 -12.59 -27.18
CA VAL A 96 7.32 -12.47 -26.85
C VAL A 96 6.44 -13.58 -27.45
N ILE A 97 7.00 -14.48 -28.26
CA ILE A 97 6.27 -15.60 -28.88
C ILE A 97 5.90 -16.65 -27.81
N GLY A 98 4.78 -17.35 -28.01
CA GLY A 98 4.29 -18.36 -27.09
C GLY A 98 3.92 -17.72 -25.76
N ASP A 99 4.52 -18.18 -24.67
CA ASP A 99 4.32 -17.61 -23.33
C ASP A 99 5.34 -16.51 -22.98
N GLY A 100 6.27 -16.18 -23.89
CA GLY A 100 7.33 -15.20 -23.63
C GLY A 100 6.80 -13.80 -23.31
N TRP A 101 5.65 -13.40 -23.87
CA TRP A 101 5.01 -12.13 -23.53
C TRP A 101 4.59 -12.07 -22.06
N LEU A 102 4.17 -13.20 -21.48
CA LEU A 102 3.75 -13.27 -20.09
C LEU A 102 4.94 -13.10 -19.16
N ASP A 103 6.10 -13.66 -19.51
CA ASP A 103 7.35 -13.42 -18.77
C ASP A 103 7.77 -11.96 -18.79
N VAL A 104 7.60 -11.28 -19.93
CA VAL A 104 7.86 -9.84 -20.06
C VAL A 104 6.91 -9.03 -19.18
N ALA A 105 5.62 -9.36 -19.20
CA ALA A 105 4.61 -8.72 -18.37
C ALA A 105 4.89 -8.94 -16.87
N ARG A 106 5.17 -10.19 -16.45
CA ARG A 106 5.54 -10.54 -15.06
C ARG A 106 6.78 -9.79 -14.59
N LYS A 107 7.84 -9.75 -15.40
CA LYS A 107 9.06 -9.00 -15.06
C LYS A 107 8.78 -7.52 -14.89
N ARG A 108 7.96 -6.93 -15.76
CA ARG A 108 7.60 -5.51 -15.64
C ARG A 108 6.75 -5.25 -14.39
N LEU A 109 5.76 -6.10 -14.15
CA LEU A 109 4.88 -6.04 -12.99
C LEU A 109 5.68 -6.12 -11.67
N ASN A 110 6.55 -7.12 -11.53
CA ASN A 110 7.38 -7.30 -10.34
C ASN A 110 8.33 -6.11 -10.12
N HIS A 111 8.80 -5.50 -11.21
CA HIS A 111 9.63 -4.29 -11.12
C HIS A 111 8.85 -3.08 -10.62
N GLU A 112 7.63 -2.84 -11.11
CA GLU A 112 6.80 -1.71 -10.64
C GLU A 112 6.41 -1.88 -9.16
N ILE A 113 6.07 -3.10 -8.73
CA ILE A 113 5.74 -3.39 -7.33
C ILE A 113 7.00 -3.23 -6.46
N GLY A 114 8.11 -3.89 -6.81
CA GLY A 114 9.32 -3.89 -5.97
C GLY A 114 10.12 -2.58 -5.94
N THR A 115 9.71 -1.56 -6.70
CA THR A 115 10.32 -0.22 -6.67
C THR A 115 9.41 0.83 -6.02
N PHE A 116 8.32 0.39 -5.40
CA PHE A 116 7.27 1.25 -4.87
C PHE A 116 7.62 1.83 -3.49
N ASN A 117 8.32 2.96 -3.47
CA ASN A 117 8.86 3.55 -2.23
C ASN A 117 8.04 4.72 -1.63
N ASN A 118 6.86 5.03 -2.19
CA ASN A 118 6.00 6.12 -1.69
C ASN A 118 4.53 5.74 -1.90
N ALA A 119 3.87 5.30 -0.83
CA ALA A 119 2.50 4.83 -0.84
C ALA A 119 1.44 5.91 -0.56
N ALA A 120 1.64 7.15 -1.05
CA ALA A 120 0.59 8.16 -1.05
C ALA A 120 -0.55 7.79 -2.02
N SER A 121 -1.73 8.39 -1.85
CA SER A 121 -2.97 7.94 -2.52
C SER A 121 -2.86 7.86 -4.05
N ARG A 122 -2.30 8.90 -4.68
CA ARG A 122 -2.09 8.93 -6.13
C ARG A 122 -1.21 7.78 -6.59
N GLN A 123 -0.09 7.55 -5.90
CA GLN A 123 0.88 6.51 -6.23
C GLN A 123 0.26 5.11 -6.09
N VAL A 124 -0.56 4.88 -5.07
CA VAL A 124 -1.29 3.63 -4.88
C VAL A 124 -2.28 3.38 -6.02
N ASN A 125 -3.08 4.39 -6.39
CA ASN A 125 -3.99 4.29 -7.53
C ASN A 125 -3.24 4.05 -8.85
N ASP A 126 -2.14 4.80 -9.07
CA ASP A 126 -1.31 4.65 -10.27
C ASP A 126 -0.67 3.27 -10.36
N LEU A 127 -0.15 2.72 -9.26
CA LEU A 127 0.43 1.38 -9.25
C LEU A 127 -0.65 0.32 -9.52
N THR A 128 -1.79 0.39 -8.85
CA THR A 128 -2.92 -0.53 -9.03
C THR A 128 -3.39 -0.54 -10.48
N ARG A 129 -3.53 0.65 -11.09
CA ARG A 129 -3.85 0.82 -12.51
C ARG A 129 -2.81 0.21 -13.43
N LYS A 130 -1.52 0.42 -13.15
CA LYS A 130 -0.43 -0.15 -13.96
C LYS A 130 -0.43 -1.67 -13.91
N VAL A 131 -0.61 -2.29 -12.75
CA VAL A 131 -0.41 -3.74 -12.59
C VAL A 131 -1.69 -4.57 -12.79
N LEU A 132 -2.86 -4.03 -12.46
CA LEU A 132 -4.17 -4.70 -12.58
C LEU A 132 -5.13 -4.01 -13.57
N GLY A 133 -4.83 -2.81 -14.06
CA GLY A 133 -5.78 -2.09 -14.93
C GLY A 133 -7.08 -1.71 -14.21
N ILE A 134 -7.05 -1.62 -12.87
CA ILE A 134 -8.16 -1.16 -12.03
C ILE A 134 -7.93 0.32 -11.74
N GLU A 135 -8.88 1.14 -12.16
CA GLU A 135 -8.81 2.60 -12.02
C GLU A 135 -9.27 3.02 -10.62
N SER A 136 -8.55 4.00 -10.04
CA SER A 136 -8.92 4.70 -8.79
C SER A 136 -9.49 3.81 -7.67
N ILE A 137 -8.77 2.77 -7.29
CA ILE A 137 -9.23 1.82 -6.25
C ILE A 137 -9.58 2.51 -4.91
N LEU A 138 -8.90 3.60 -4.57
CA LEU A 138 -9.18 4.37 -3.36
C LEU A 138 -10.50 5.16 -3.41
N ASP A 139 -11.17 5.26 -4.56
CA ASP A 139 -12.50 5.87 -4.67
C ASP A 139 -13.59 4.96 -4.07
N ALA A 140 -13.35 3.65 -4.02
CA ALA A 140 -14.22 2.69 -3.36
C ALA A 140 -14.02 2.65 -1.83
N VAL A 141 -12.94 3.23 -1.32
CA VAL A 141 -12.59 3.19 0.09
C VAL A 141 -13.39 4.24 0.87
N ASN A 142 -14.23 3.76 1.78
CA ASN A 142 -15.04 4.61 2.65
C ASN A 142 -15.35 3.91 3.98
N TRP A 143 -15.53 4.68 5.06
CA TRP A 143 -16.03 4.21 6.34
C TRP A 143 -16.61 5.38 7.15
N GLN A 144 -17.07 5.12 8.38
CA GLN A 144 -17.68 6.14 9.22
C GLN A 144 -16.76 7.37 9.37
N GLN A 145 -17.26 8.55 8.98
CA GLN A 145 -16.58 9.86 8.99
C GLN A 145 -15.43 10.04 7.98
N TYR A 146 -15.20 9.09 7.08
CA TYR A 146 -14.22 9.17 6.01
C TYR A 146 -14.85 8.74 4.68
N ASP A 147 -15.14 9.73 3.84
CA ASP A 147 -15.32 9.48 2.41
C ASP A 147 -13.96 9.28 1.72
N ALA A 148 -14.00 8.81 0.47
CA ALA A 148 -12.82 8.54 -0.32
C ALA A 148 -11.90 9.76 -0.45
N MET A 149 -12.47 10.96 -0.66
CA MET A 149 -11.70 12.18 -0.83
C MET A 149 -10.90 12.52 0.43
N LYS A 150 -11.55 12.46 1.59
CA LYS A 150 -10.93 12.71 2.90
C LYS A 150 -9.90 11.65 3.24
N ALA A 151 -10.18 10.38 2.96
CA ALA A 151 -9.23 9.28 3.19
C ALA A 151 -7.96 9.45 2.33
N GLN A 152 -8.11 9.79 1.05
CA GLN A 152 -6.99 10.04 0.15
C GLN A 152 -6.18 11.28 0.54
N ALA A 153 -6.84 12.34 1.01
CA ALA A 153 -6.16 13.54 1.51
C ALA A 153 -5.35 13.25 2.79
N GLU A 154 -5.94 12.56 3.77
CA GLU A 154 -5.26 12.18 5.01
C GLU A 154 -4.06 11.26 4.73
N LEU A 155 -4.23 10.26 3.86
CA LEU A 155 -3.14 9.36 3.45
C LEU A 155 -1.99 10.14 2.80
N THR A 156 -2.31 11.06 1.89
CA THR A 156 -1.31 11.89 1.21
C THR A 156 -0.53 12.74 2.21
N ALA A 157 -1.22 13.40 3.14
CA ALA A 157 -0.59 14.23 4.16
C ALA A 157 0.31 13.39 5.09
N LEU A 158 -0.16 12.21 5.50
CA LEU A 158 0.59 11.31 6.39
C LEU A 158 1.91 10.83 5.74
N VAL A 159 1.83 10.37 4.48
CA VAL A 159 3.00 9.81 3.77
C VAL A 159 3.97 10.90 3.30
N ASN A 160 3.48 11.97 2.67
CA ASN A 160 4.35 12.98 2.07
C ASN A 160 4.81 14.04 3.07
N ASP A 161 3.90 14.54 3.91
CA ASP A 161 4.19 15.69 4.77
C ASP A 161 4.74 15.22 6.12
N ILE A 162 3.98 14.42 6.86
CA ILE A 162 4.34 14.05 8.24
C ILE A 162 5.56 13.11 8.27
N ARG A 163 5.52 12.00 7.52
CA ARG A 163 6.66 11.08 7.40
C ARG A 163 7.84 11.75 6.68
N GLY A 164 7.58 12.57 5.66
CA GLY A 164 8.61 13.32 4.95
C GLY A 164 9.38 14.29 5.83
N GLU A 165 8.71 15.04 6.72
CA GLU A 165 9.36 15.91 7.70
C GLU A 165 10.28 15.15 8.66
N ILE A 166 9.84 13.98 9.15
CA ILE A 166 10.64 13.18 10.08
C ILE A 166 11.86 12.57 9.37
N VAL A 167 11.66 11.96 8.20
CA VAL A 167 12.69 11.18 7.51
C VAL A 167 13.70 12.07 6.77
N HIS A 168 13.25 13.16 6.13
CA HIS A 168 14.13 14.00 5.30
C HIS A 168 14.67 15.23 6.02
N ARG A 169 13.88 15.82 6.94
CA ARG A 169 14.28 17.04 7.66
C ARG A 169 14.78 16.77 9.07
N GLY A 170 14.54 15.57 9.61
CA GLY A 170 14.88 15.23 10.99
C GLY A 170 14.09 16.03 12.04
N THR A 171 13.02 16.72 11.62
CA THR A 171 12.20 17.56 12.48
C THR A 171 11.06 16.77 13.09
N THR A 172 10.57 17.22 14.25
CA THR A 172 9.36 16.66 14.86
C THR A 172 8.17 17.55 14.51
N PRO A 173 7.20 17.08 13.70
CA PRO A 173 6.00 17.85 13.41
C PRO A 173 5.27 18.25 14.70
N SER A 174 4.66 19.43 14.73
CA SER A 174 3.89 19.90 15.91
C SER A 174 2.69 18.99 16.21
N SER A 175 2.14 18.35 15.18
CA SER A 175 1.10 17.33 15.27
C SER A 175 1.59 16.00 15.84
N LEU A 176 2.90 15.78 16.00
CA LEU A 176 3.44 14.52 16.53
C LEU A 176 3.35 14.47 18.05
N HIS A 177 2.22 13.95 18.53
CA HIS A 177 1.95 13.61 19.93
C HIS A 177 1.23 12.26 20.01
N LEU A 178 1.16 11.65 21.20
CA LEU A 178 0.62 10.30 21.38
C LEU A 178 -0.80 10.13 20.80
N ALA A 179 -1.68 11.11 21.02
CA ALA A 179 -3.04 11.05 20.48
C ALA A 179 -3.06 11.12 18.94
N GLY A 180 -2.20 11.96 18.34
CA GLY A 180 -2.02 12.01 16.89
C GLY A 180 -1.58 10.67 16.30
N VAL A 181 -0.54 10.03 16.88
CA VAL A 181 -0.08 8.72 16.39
C VAL A 181 -1.17 7.64 16.52
N LYS A 182 -1.91 7.61 17.63
CA LYS A 182 -3.06 6.70 17.79
C LYS A 182 -4.18 6.98 16.78
N SER A 183 -4.42 8.24 16.45
CA SER A 183 -5.39 8.63 15.42
C SER A 183 -4.97 8.10 14.05
N TRP A 184 -3.70 8.28 13.67
CA TRP A 184 -3.17 7.75 12.41
C TRP A 184 -3.13 6.23 12.36
N GLN A 185 -2.86 5.55 13.48
CA GLN A 185 -2.96 4.10 13.57
C GLN A 185 -4.39 3.62 13.28
N SER A 186 -5.38 4.19 13.96
CA SER A 186 -6.80 3.88 13.71
C SER A 186 -7.22 4.17 12.27
N PHE A 187 -6.74 5.28 11.70
CA PHE A 187 -6.95 5.62 10.30
C PHE A 187 -6.38 4.53 9.37
N MET A 188 -5.11 4.13 9.55
CA MET A 188 -4.47 3.11 8.71
C MET A 188 -5.16 1.75 8.82
N ASN A 189 -5.58 1.33 10.02
CA ASN A 189 -6.30 0.06 10.20
C ASN A 189 -7.62 0.03 9.41
N ASN A 190 -8.38 1.14 9.43
CA ASN A 190 -9.60 1.24 8.66
C ASN A 190 -9.32 1.30 7.15
N LEU A 191 -8.27 2.02 6.75
CA LEU A 191 -7.84 2.10 5.36
C LEU A 191 -7.45 0.73 4.81
N VAL A 192 -6.60 -0.03 5.52
CA VAL A 192 -6.18 -1.39 5.14
C VAL A 192 -7.41 -2.29 4.97
N ARG A 193 -8.31 -2.32 5.96
CA ARG A 193 -9.53 -3.13 5.90
C ARG A 193 -10.41 -2.79 4.70
N CYS A 194 -10.68 -1.51 4.46
CA CYS A 194 -11.53 -1.09 3.35
C CYS A 194 -10.86 -1.28 1.99
N PHE A 195 -9.54 -1.05 1.90
CA PHE A 195 -8.78 -1.27 0.68
C PHE A 195 -8.71 -2.75 0.30
N ASP A 196 -8.48 -3.63 1.28
CA ASP A 196 -8.40 -5.09 1.08
C ASP A 196 -9.70 -5.61 0.44
N GLU A 197 -10.84 -5.23 1.01
CA GLU A 197 -12.15 -5.63 0.51
C GLU A 197 -12.43 -5.03 -0.88
N ALA A 198 -12.19 -3.72 -1.04
CA ALA A 198 -12.40 -3.04 -2.33
C ALA A 198 -11.56 -3.66 -3.44
N LEU A 199 -10.30 -4.02 -3.14
CA LEU A 199 -9.41 -4.65 -4.11
C LEU A 199 -9.89 -6.07 -4.45
N ALA A 200 -10.27 -6.87 -3.47
CA ALA A 200 -10.80 -8.22 -3.71
C ALA A 200 -12.08 -8.19 -4.56
N GLU A 201 -12.99 -7.25 -4.31
CA GLU A 201 -14.20 -7.04 -5.10
C GLU A 201 -13.87 -6.59 -6.53
N ALA A 202 -12.98 -5.61 -6.70
CA ALA A 202 -12.59 -5.11 -8.00
C ALA A 202 -11.87 -6.19 -8.84
N VAL A 203 -11.02 -6.99 -8.19
CA VAL A 203 -10.37 -8.16 -8.83
C VAL A 203 -11.41 -9.18 -9.25
N ALA A 204 -12.37 -9.52 -8.39
CA ALA A 204 -13.43 -10.46 -8.75
C ALA A 204 -14.30 -9.96 -9.90
N MET A 205 -14.64 -8.67 -9.91
CA MET A 205 -15.43 -8.05 -10.98
C MET A 205 -14.70 -8.09 -12.33
N ARG A 206 -13.39 -7.86 -12.32
CA ARG A 206 -12.58 -7.77 -13.55
C ARG A 206 -12.08 -9.13 -14.05
N TYR A 207 -11.72 -10.03 -13.14
CA TYR A 207 -11.03 -11.29 -13.43
C TYR A 207 -11.84 -12.55 -13.07
N GLY A 208 -13.07 -12.38 -12.57
CA GLY A 208 -14.05 -13.45 -12.38
C GLY A 208 -13.94 -14.23 -11.07
N SER A 209 -12.96 -13.94 -10.21
CA SER A 209 -12.85 -14.58 -8.89
C SER A 209 -12.09 -13.71 -7.90
N ARG A 210 -12.42 -13.85 -6.60
CA ARG A 210 -11.71 -13.14 -5.52
C ARG A 210 -10.33 -13.78 -5.29
N PRO A 211 -9.31 -12.97 -4.99
CA PRO A 211 -7.98 -13.47 -4.65
C PRO A 211 -7.90 -14.04 -3.22
N TRP A 212 -8.83 -13.65 -2.34
CA TRP A 212 -8.99 -14.12 -0.95
C TRP A 212 -10.41 -13.92 -0.40
#